data_AF-A0A821P0M8-F1
#
_entry.id   AF-A0A821P0M8-F1
#
_cell.length_a   1.000
_cell.length_b   1.000
_cell.length_c   1.000
_cell.angle_alpha   90.00
_cell.angle_beta   90.00
_cell.angle_gamma   90.00
#
_symmetry.space_group_name_H-M   'P 1'
#
loop_
_entity.id
_entity.type
_entity.pdbx_description
1 polymer ?
#
loop_
_entity_poly.entity_id
_entity_poly.type
_entity_poly.pdbx_seq_one_letter_code
_entity_poly.pdbx_strand_id
1 'polypeptide(L)' 'VWIDFDQMHGNIMDAMAKAIERSTTIIICMSEQYRKSNYCRAEAQYAFQCQRRIVPIVLQKTI' A
#
# COMPACT_ATOMS: atom_id res chain seq x y z
N VAL A 1 2.10 -3.55 -13.41
CA VAL A 1 1.32 -3.02 -12.27
C VAL A 1 1.31 -4.08 -11.20
N TRP A 2 1.58 -3.74 -9.94
CA TRP A 2 1.55 -4.68 -8.82
C TRP A 2 0.30 -4.39 -7.97
N ILE A 3 -0.36 -5.44 -7.48
CA ILE A 3 -1.57 -5.36 -6.66
C ILE A 3 -1.37 -6.25 -5.45
N ASP A 4 -1.75 -5.74 -4.27
CA ASP A 4 -1.65 -6.37 -2.94
C ASP A 4 -2.17 -7.84 -2.92
N PHE A 5 -3.08 -8.21 -3.82
CA PHE A 5 -3.62 -9.56 -3.92
C PHE A 5 -2.68 -10.62 -4.51
N ASP A 6 -1.66 -10.24 -5.30
CA ASP A 6 -1.13 -11.15 -6.33
C ASP A 6 -0.04 -12.13 -5.87
N GLN A 7 0.57 -11.99 -4.69
CA GLN A 7 1.53 -12.99 -4.16
C GLN A 7 1.62 -12.99 -2.62
N MET A 8 0.52 -13.29 -1.93
CA MET A 8 0.52 -13.47 -0.46
C MET A 8 0.98 -14.87 0.00
N HIS A 9 1.96 -15.49 -0.66
CA HIS A 9 2.59 -16.73 -0.19
C HIS A 9 4.01 -16.42 0.31
N GLY A 10 4.20 -16.29 1.64
CA GLY A 10 5.50 -16.00 2.27
C GLY A 10 5.51 -14.73 3.13
N ASN A 11 6.65 -14.04 3.20
CA ASN A 11 6.77 -12.77 3.95
C ASN A 11 6.13 -11.62 3.16
N ILE A 12 4.85 -11.37 3.43
CA ILE A 12 4.03 -10.35 2.78
C ILE A 12 4.70 -8.97 2.81
N MET A 13 5.39 -8.63 3.91
CA MET A 13 6.06 -7.33 4.07
C MET A 13 7.21 -7.14 3.07
N ASP A 14 8.00 -8.18 2.83
CA ASP A 14 9.13 -8.11 1.90
C ASP A 14 8.66 -7.98 0.45
N ALA A 15 7.56 -8.66 0.11
CA ALA A 15 6.96 -8.58 -1.22
C ALA A 15 6.44 -7.16 -1.48
N MET A 16 5.73 -6.58 -0.51
CA MET A 16 5.21 -5.22 -0.57
C MET A 16 6.35 -4.18 -0.64
N ALA A 17 7.39 -4.34 0.17
CA ALA A 17 8.55 -3.45 0.14
C ALA A 17 9.23 -3.44 -1.25
N LYS A 18 9.49 -4.63 -1.81
CA LYS A 18 10.04 -4.76 -3.17
C LYS A 18 9.13 -4.13 -4.23
N ALA A 19 7.81 -4.27 -4.09
CA ALA A 19 6.85 -3.66 -5.00
C ALA A 19 6.91 -2.12 -4.94
N ILE A 20 6.98 -1.56 -3.73
CA ILE A 20 7.10 -0.12 -3.50
C ILE A 20 8.42 0.42 -4.10
N GLU A 21 9.53 -0.28 -3.87
CA GLU A 21 10.84 0.12 -4.36
C GLU A 21 10.93 0.14 -5.90
N ARG A 22 10.26 -0.80 -6.56
CA ARG A 22 10.23 -0.93 -8.03
C ARG A 22 9.19 -0.04 -8.70
N SER A 23 8.32 0.59 -7.93
CA SER A 23 7.21 1.40 -8.47
C SER A 23 7.54 2.89 -8.46
N THR A 24 7.09 3.61 -9.49
CA THR A 24 7.21 5.07 -9.58
C THR A 24 6.06 5.80 -8.88
N THR A 25 4.88 5.19 -8.90
CA THR A 25 3.64 5.73 -8.35
C THR A 25 2.95 4.65 -7.52
N ILE A 26 2.45 5.02 -6.35
CA ILE A 26 1.70 4.15 -5.45
C ILE A 26 0.26 4.67 -5.37
N ILE A 27 -0.71 3.82 -5.68
CA ILE A 27 -2.13 4.14 -5.56
C ILE A 27 -2.62 3.54 -4.26
N ILE A 28 -3.13 4.38 -3.36
CA ILE A 28 -3.65 3.93 -2.06
C ILE A 28 -5.17 3.99 -2.09
N CYS A 29 -5.78 2.82 -2.02
CA CYS A 29 -7.23 2.64 -1.95
C CYS A 29 -7.70 2.79 -0.49
N MET A 30 -8.06 4.00 -0.09
CA MET A 30 -8.47 4.32 1.27
C MET A 30 -9.86 3.75 1.58
N SER A 31 -9.89 2.83 2.55
CA SER A 31 -11.09 2.24 3.17
C SER A 31 -10.94 2.11 4.70
N GLU A 32 -11.99 1.74 5.42
CA GLU A 32 -11.97 1.59 6.88
C GLU A 32 -11.10 0.40 7.24
N GLN A 33 -11.17 -0.64 6.42
CA GLN A 33 -10.32 -1.82 6.52
C GLN A 33 -8.86 -1.44 6.28
N TYR A 34 -8.57 -0.64 5.25
CA TYR A 34 -7.22 -0.13 4.98
C TYR A 34 -6.67 0.66 6.18
N ARG A 35 -7.48 1.57 6.74
CA ARG A 35 -7.12 2.39 7.91
C ARG A 35 -6.79 1.53 9.14
N LYS A 36 -7.57 0.48 9.38
CA LYS A 36 -7.43 -0.41 10.55
C LYS A 36 -6.29 -1.42 10.40
N SER A 37 -5.94 -1.83 9.18
CA SER A 37 -4.86 -2.80 8.92
C SER A 37 -3.47 -2.24 9.28
N ASN A 38 -2.74 -2.97 10.12
CA ASN A 38 -1.35 -2.63 10.46
C ASN A 38 -0.44 -2.68 9.22
N TYR A 39 -0.67 -3.67 8.35
CA TYR A 39 0.10 -3.89 7.14
C TYR A 39 -0.07 -2.73 6.15
N CYS A 40 -1.31 -2.31 5.91
CA CYS A 40 -1.62 -1.19 5.02
C CYS A 40 -1.02 0.13 5.51
N ARG A 41 -1.02 0.37 6.84
CA ARG A 41 -0.35 1.54 7.41
C ARG A 41 1.17 1.50 7.23
N ALA A 42 1.77 0.32 7.43
CA ALA A 42 3.21 0.12 7.21
C ALA A 42 3.60 0.37 5.75
N GLU A 43 2.79 -0.08 4.78
CA GLU A 43 2.99 0.22 3.35
C GLU A 43 2.98 1.70 3.04
N ALA A 44 1.93 2.39 3.49
CA ALA A 44 1.78 3.82 3.23
C ALA A 44 2.97 4.59 3.80
N GLN A 45 3.41 4.23 5.01
CA GLN A 45 4.56 4.84 5.66
C GLN A 45 5.86 4.53 4.93
N TYR A 46 6.07 3.29 4.49
CA TYR A 46 7.27 2.92 3.75
C TYR A 46 7.32 3.57 2.36
N ALA A 47 6.20 3.61 1.63
CA ALA A 47 6.09 4.35 0.37
C ALA A 47 6.40 5.84 0.53
N PHE A 48 5.97 6.44 1.65
CA PHE A 48 6.30 7.82 1.99
C PHE A 48 7.79 8.01 2.31
N GLN A 49 8.40 7.10 3.08
CA GLN A 49 9.84 7.11 3.37
C GLN A 49 10.69 6.96 2.10
N CYS A 50 10.25 6.13 1.15
CA CYS A 50 10.89 5.99 -0.16
C CYS A 50 10.61 7.16 -1.11
N GLN A 51 9.93 8.23 -0.66
CA GLN A 51 9.57 9.40 -1.46
C GLN A 51 8.84 9.05 -2.77
N ARG A 52 8.01 8.00 -2.75
CA ARG A 52 7.22 7.60 -3.93
C ARG A 52 6.08 8.59 -4.15
N ARG A 53 5.68 8.75 -5.42
CA ARG A 53 4.48 9.53 -5.74
C ARG A 53 3.25 8.77 -5.27
N ILE A 54 2.60 9.24 -4.22
CA ILE A 54 1.40 8.61 -3.65
C ILE A 54 0.15 9.31 -4.20
N VAL A 55 -0.80 8.52 -4.70
CA VAL A 55 -2.12 8.98 -5.14
C VAL A 55 -3.19 8.28 -4.28
N PRO A 56 -3.75 8.97 -3.28
CA PRO A 56 -4.84 8.40 -2.48
C PRO A 56 -6.16 8.44 -3.25
N ILE A 57 -6.91 7.35 -3.20
CA ILE A 57 -8.26 7.22 -3.74
C ILE A 57 -9.18 6.81 -2.59
N VAL A 58 -10.17 7.65 -2.29
CA VAL A 58 -11.16 7.37 -1.24
C VAL A 58 -12.26 6.48 -1.82
N LEU A 59 -12.32 5.22 -1.35
CA LEU A 59 -13.27 4.22 -1.87
C LEU A 59 -14.57 4.13 -1.07
N GLN A 60 -14.61 4.77 0.10
CA GLN A 60 -15.78 4.80 0.96
C GLN A 60 -15.93 6.19 1.57
N LYS A 61 -17.15 6.57 1.90
CA LYS A 61 -17.38 7.75 2.72
C LYS A 61 -17.02 7.42 4.16
N THR A 62 -16.00 8.07 4.70
CA THR A 62 -15.80 8.12 6.15
C THR A 62 -16.96 8.94 6.72
N ILE A 63 -17.78 8.31 7.57
CA ILE A 63 -18.85 8.98 8.34
C ILE A 63 -18.21 9.65 9.54
#